data_AF-A0A485LU79-F1
#
_entry.id   AF-A0A485LU79-F1
#
_cell.length_a   1.000
_cell.length_b   1.000
_cell.length_c   1.000
_cell.angle_alpha   90.00
_cell.angle_beta   90.00
_cell.angle_gamma   90.00
#
_symmetry.space_group_name_H-M   'P 1'
#
loop_
_entity.id
_entity.type
_entity.pdbx_description
1 polymer ?
#
loop_
_entity_poly.entity_id
_entity_poly.type
_entity_poly.pdbx_seq_one_letter_code
_entity_poly.pdbx_strand_id
1 'polypeptide(L)' 'MVRRPDLLKKFEDDLAREEGRVPHARAMEIFSSLWHEGRALGVLPGEDPLAGIEVDIRLARVLNSCSKKSSHP' A
#
# COMPACT_ATOMS: atom_id res chain seq x y z
N MET A 1 21.13 -1.08 -8.11
CA MET A 1 21.12 0.28 -7.53
C MET A 1 21.25 1.28 -8.66
N VAL A 2 20.34 2.25 -8.77
CA VAL A 2 20.33 3.22 -9.88
C VAL A 2 21.39 4.30 -9.63
N ARG A 3 22.22 4.60 -10.64
CA ARG A 3 23.37 5.51 -10.53
C ARG A 3 22.99 6.99 -10.48
N ARG A 4 21.88 7.37 -11.13
CA ARG A 4 21.37 8.76 -11.23
C ARG A 4 19.85 8.78 -11.04
N PRO A 5 19.37 8.73 -9.78
CA PRO A 5 17.95 8.64 -9.49
C PRO A 5 17.17 9.91 -9.88
N ASP A 6 17.84 11.05 -9.91
CA ASP A 6 17.32 12.35 -10.35
C ASP A 6 16.92 12.35 -11.83
N LEU A 7 17.76 11.79 -12.70
CA LEU A 7 17.45 11.67 -14.13
C LEU A 7 16.34 10.67 -14.39
N LEU A 8 16.31 9.56 -13.65
CA LEU A 8 15.23 8.58 -13.76
C LEU A 8 13.89 9.20 -13.38
N LYS A 9 13.84 9.90 -12.24
CA LYS A 9 12.63 10.59 -11.81
C LYS A 9 12.17 11.62 -12.83
N LYS A 10 13.09 12.43 -13.37
CA LYS A 10 12.75 13.40 -14.41
C LYS A 10 12.14 12.73 -15.64
N PHE A 11 12.73 11.62 -16.08
CA PHE A 11 12.21 10.83 -17.19
C PHE A 11 10.80 10.27 -16.90
N GLU A 12 10.58 9.72 -15.70
CA GLU A 12 9.27 9.21 -15.28
C GLU A 12 8.21 10.33 -15.25
N ASP A 13 8.57 11.50 -14.72
CA ASP A 13 7.70 12.68 -14.69
C ASP A 13 7.40 13.22 -16.10
N ASP A 14 8.40 13.25 -17.00
CA ASP A 14 8.24 13.63 -18.41
C ASP A 14 7.30 12.66 -19.13
N LEU A 15 7.55 11.36 -19.00
CA LEU A 15 6.75 10.30 -19.63
C LEU A 15 5.29 10.32 -19.14
N ALA A 16 5.07 10.47 -17.83
CA ALA A 16 3.73 10.56 -17.27
C ALA A 16 2.94 11.78 -17.76
N ARG A 17 3.63 12.90 -18.03
CA ARG A 17 3.01 14.09 -18.64
C ARG A 17 2.63 13.87 -20.10
N GLU A 18 3.47 13.18 -20.86
CA GLU A 18 3.25 12.91 -22.29
C GLU A 18 2.16 11.85 -22.52
N GLU A 19 2.23 10.72 -21.81
CA GLU A 19 1.26 9.62 -21.93
C GLU A 19 -0.10 9.96 -21.30
N GLY A 20 -0.11 10.91 -20.36
CA GLY A 20 -1.29 11.29 -19.61
C GLY A 20 -1.77 10.17 -18.67
N ARG A 21 -3.05 10.21 -18.31
CA ARG A 21 -3.61 9.25 -17.33
C ARG A 21 -3.75 7.87 -17.95
N VAL A 22 -3.15 6.87 -17.32
CA VAL A 22 -3.33 5.46 -17.70
C VAL A 22 -4.82 5.10 -17.67
N PRO A 23 -5.39 4.53 -18.76
CA PRO A 23 -6.77 4.07 -18.78
C PRO A 23 -7.03 3.08 -17.64
N HIS A 24 -8.20 3.16 -17.01
CA HIS A 24 -8.53 2.36 -15.83
C HIS A 24 -8.28 0.85 -16.02
N ALA A 25 -8.70 0.28 -17.15
CA ALA A 25 -8.49 -1.13 -17.45
C ALA A 25 -6.99 -1.50 -17.41
N ARG A 26 -6.15 -0.68 -18.04
CA ARG A 26 -4.70 -0.89 -18.06
C ARG A 26 -4.06 -0.69 -16.68
N ALA A 27 -4.53 0.31 -15.92
CA ALA A 27 -4.06 0.53 -14.56
C ALA A 27 -4.36 -0.67 -13.65
N MET A 28 -5.54 -1.28 -13.80
CA MET A 28 -5.92 -2.48 -13.06
C MET A 28 -5.07 -3.70 -13.43
N GLU A 29 -4.74 -3.88 -14.71
CA GLU A 29 -3.82 -4.94 -15.15
C GLU A 29 -2.42 -4.79 -14.55
N ILE A 30 -1.88 -3.57 -14.58
CA ILE A 30 -0.57 -3.27 -14.00
C ILE A 30 -0.60 -3.55 -12.50
N PHE A 31 -1.62 -3.04 -11.80
CA PHE A 31 -1.78 -3.24 -10.37
C PHE A 31 -1.87 -4.71 -9.98
N SER A 32 -2.75 -5.49 -10.63
CA SER A 32 -2.93 -6.91 -10.30
C SER A 32 -1.67 -7.72 -10.57
N SER A 33 -0.95 -7.42 -11.66
CA SER A 33 0.31 -8.08 -11.99
C SER A 33 1.38 -7.81 -10.94
N LEU A 34 1.56 -6.56 -10.53
CA LEU A 34 2.49 -6.18 -9.46
C LEU A 34 2.09 -6.78 -8.10
N TRP A 35 0.79 -6.86 -7.82
CA TRP A 35 0.26 -7.52 -6.63
C TRP A 35 0.64 -9.01 -6.59
N HIS A 36 0.44 -9.73 -7.70
CA HIS A 36 0.83 -11.13 -7.80
C HIS A 36 2.35 -11.33 -7.65
N GLU A 37 3.16 -10.47 -8.26
CA GLU A 37 4.62 -10.51 -8.11
C GLU A 37 5.04 -10.25 -6.66
N GLY A 38 4.50 -9.22 -6.00
CA GLY A 38 4.82 -8.90 -4.61
C GLY A 38 4.39 -10.01 -3.64
N ARG A 39 3.30 -10.72 -3.96
CA ARG A 39 2.87 -11.94 -3.26
C ARG A 39 3.87 -13.08 -3.46
N ALA A 40 4.30 -13.32 -4.69
CA ALA A 40 5.27 -14.37 -5.02
C ALA A 40 6.65 -14.13 -4.36
N LEU A 41 7.06 -12.87 -4.26
CA LEU A 41 8.27 -12.44 -3.55
C LEU A 41 8.14 -12.46 -2.01
N GLY A 42 6.95 -12.70 -1.47
CA GLY A 42 6.69 -12.75 -0.03
C GLY A 42 6.78 -11.39 0.68
N VAL A 43 6.76 -10.28 -0.08
CA VAL A 43 6.82 -8.91 0.48
C VAL A 43 5.44 -8.30 0.73
N LEU A 44 4.40 -8.86 0.10
CA LEU A 44 3.00 -8.50 0.34
C LEU A 44 2.31 -9.56 1.22
N PRO A 45 1.21 -9.20 1.93
CA PRO A 45 0.52 -10.11 2.83
C PRO A 45 0.16 -11.43 2.14
N GLY A 46 0.48 -12.54 2.82
CA GLY A 46 0.27 -13.90 2.34
C GLY A 46 -1.20 -14.29 2.19
N GLU A 47 -1.46 -15.57 1.92
CA GLU A 47 -2.81 -16.05 1.56
C GLU A 47 -3.88 -15.79 2.61
N ASP A 48 -3.49 -15.75 3.88
CA ASP A 48 -4.40 -15.48 4.97
C ASP A 48 -4.66 -13.97 5.13
N PRO A 49 -5.86 -13.49 4.75
CA PRO A 49 -6.21 -12.08 4.90
C PRO A 49 -6.37 -11.65 6.37
N LEU A 50 -6.43 -12.60 7.30
CA LEU A 50 -6.56 -12.36 8.73
C LEU A 50 -5.23 -12.50 9.47
N ALA A 51 -4.12 -12.73 8.77
CA ALA A 51 -2.82 -12.85 9.41
C ALA A 51 -2.50 -11.61 10.25
N GLY A 52 -2.41 -11.78 11.57
CA GLY A 52 -2.12 -10.71 12.52
C GLY A 52 -3.34 -9.95 13.07
N ILE A 53 -4.56 -10.31 12.67
CA ILE A 53 -5.77 -9.60 13.09
C ILE A 53 -6.00 -9.61 14.60
N GLU A 54 -5.53 -10.63 15.31
CA GLU A 54 -5.66 -10.73 16.77
C GLU A 54 -4.93 -9.58 17.47
N VAL A 55 -3.79 -9.16 16.92
CA VAL A 55 -3.02 -8.01 17.42
C VAL A 55 -3.81 -6.73 17.21
N ASP A 56 -4.38 -6.55 16.03
CA ASP A 56 -5.21 -5.40 15.70
C ASP A 56 -6.47 -5.32 16.57
N ILE A 57 -7.18 -6.44 16.75
CA ILE A 57 -8.34 -6.55 17.64
C ILE A 57 -7.95 -6.18 19.08
N ARG A 58 -6.83 -6.70 19.58
CA ARG A 58 -6.33 -6.39 20.92
C ARG A 58 -5.99 -4.91 21.04
N LEU A 59 -5.29 -4.34 20.07
CA LEU A 59 -4.93 -2.91 20.06
C LEU A 59 -6.19 -2.04 20.06
N ALA A 60 -7.16 -2.35 19.19
CA ALA A 60 -8.43 -1.65 19.13
C ALA A 60 -9.19 -1.71 20.46
N ARG A 61 -9.21 -2.87 21.14
CA ARG A 61 -9.81 -3.00 22.48
C ARG A 61 -9.14 -2.08 23.52
N VAL A 62 -7.81 -2.02 23.54
CA VAL A 62 -7.06 -1.15 24.45
C VAL A 62 -7.39 0.32 24.16
N LEU A 63 -7.31 0.76 22.90
CA LEU A 63 -7.62 2.13 22.50
C LEU A 63 -9.05 2.52 22.88
N ASN A 64 -10.03 1.64 22.62
CA ASN A 64 -11.42 1.87 23.00
C ASN A 64 -11.64 1.93 24.52
N SER A 65 -10.82 1.22 25.30
CA SER A 65 -10.87 1.28 26.77
C SER A 65 -10.32 2.60 27.33
N CYS A 66 -9.36 3.22 26.63
CA CYS A 66 -8.80 4.52 26.97
C CYS A 66 -9.72 5.67 26.52
N SER A 67 -10.35 5.54 25.35
CA SER A 67 -11.25 6.55 24.77
C SER A 67 -12.50 6.81 25.62
N LYS A 68 -13.05 5.78 26.28
CA LYS A 68 -14.25 5.91 27.13
C LYS A 68 -14.03 6.65 28.46
N LYS A 69 -12.82 7.12 28.78
CA LYS A 69 -12.50 7.81 30.05
C LYS A 69 -12.07 9.27 29.91
N SER A 70 -12.01 9.84 28.70
CA SER A 70 -11.68 11.26 28.50
C SER A 70 -12.87 12.21 28.59
N SER A 71 -14.08 11.69 28.86
CA SER A 71 -15.27 12.50 29.11
C SER A 71 -15.76 12.27 30.53
N HIS A 72 -15.20 12.98 31.51
CA HIS A 72 -15.91 13.38 32.74
C HIS A 72 -15.14 14.50 33.47
N PRO A 73 -15.83 15.48 34.06
CA PRO A 73 -17.17 16.02 33.80
C PRO A 73 -17.16 17.26 32.89
#